data_AF-A0A2V8LRM4-F1
#
_entry.id   AF-A0A2V8LRM4-F1
#
_cell.length_a   1.000
_cell.length_b   1.000
_cell.length_c   1.000
_cell.angle_alpha   90.00
_cell.angle_beta   90.00
_cell.angle_gamma   90.00
#
_symmetry.space_group_name_H-M   'P 1'
#
loop_
_entity.id
_entity.type
_entity.pdbx_description
1 polymer ?
#
loop_
_entity_poly.entity_id
_entity_poly.type
_entity_poly.pdbx_seq_one_letter_code
_entity_poly.pdbx_strand_id
1 'polypeptide(L)' 'MKVLIAEDDKDSRELLGWLLQKLGYQVVVTENGKDAW' A
#
# COMPACT_ATOMS: atom_id res chain seq x y z
N MET A 1 -7.34 1.07 11.72
CA MET A 1 -7.68 0.08 10.67
C MET A 1 -6.41 -0.23 9.90
N LYS A 2 -6.16 -1.50 9.55
CA LYS A 2 -5.01 -1.92 8.75
C LYS A 2 -5.42 -2.05 7.28
N VAL A 3 -4.57 -1.58 6.38
CA VAL A 3 -4.79 -1.60 4.92
C VAL A 3 -3.59 -2.26 4.26
N LEU A 4 -3.86 -3.23 3.39
CA LEU A 4 -2.86 -3.85 2.50
C LEU A 4 -3.08 -3.31 1.09
N ILE A 5 -2.00 -2.85 0.46
CA ILE A 5 -2.01 -2.34 -0.91
C ILE A 5 -1.16 -3.30 -1.74
N ALA A 6 -1.80 -4.01 -2.67
CA ALA A 6 -1.13 -4.77 -3.71
C ALA A 6 -1.28 -4.00 -5.03
N GLU A 7 -0.19 -3.37 -5.46
CA GLU A 7 -0.16 -2.45 -6.60
C GLU A 7 1.13 -2.74 -7.38
N ASP A 8 1.04 -2.95 -8.69
CA ASP A 8 2.18 -3.33 -9.53
C ASP A 8 3.00 -2.11 -9.95
N ASP A 9 2.36 -0.97 -10.20
CA ASP A 9 3.05 0.26 -10.52
C ASP A 9 3.71 0.92 -9.29
N LYS A 10 5.00 1.25 -9.40
CA LYS A 10 5.77 1.78 -8.28
C LYS A 10 5.27 3.15 -7.83
N ASP A 11 5.05 4.06 -8.77
CA ASP A 11 4.69 5.45 -8.46
C ASP A 11 3.30 5.51 -7.82
N SER A 12 2.36 4.72 -8.35
CA SER A 12 1.01 4.56 -7.80
C SER A 12 1.03 3.98 -6.39
N ARG A 13 1.84 2.92 -6.16
CA ARG A 13 1.97 2.27 -4.85
C ARG A 13 2.52 3.22 -3.78
N GLU A 14 3.54 4.02 -4.12
CA GLU A 14 4.14 5.00 -3.22
C GLU A 14 3.15 6.14 -2.90
N LEU A 15 2.45 6.68 -3.91
CA LEU A 15 1.46 7.74 -3.73
C LEU A 15 0.29 7.29 -2.83
N LEU A 16 -0.29 6.12 -3.12
CA LEU A 16 -1.40 5.58 -2.32
C LEU A 16 -0.97 5.27 -0.89
N GLY A 17 0.21 4.67 -0.72
CA GLY A 17 0.76 4.35 0.58
C GLY A 17 0.94 5.60 1.44
N TRP A 18 1.53 6.66 0.87
CA TRP A 18 1.74 7.94 1.55
C TRP A 18 0.42 8.60 1.94
N LEU A 19 -0.57 8.64 1.04
CA LEU A 19 -1.88 9.25 1.31
C LEU A 19 -2.60 8.56 2.48
N LEU A 20 -2.64 7.23 2.47
CA LEU A 20 -3.33 6.45 3.51
C LEU A 20 -2.61 6.56 4.86
N GLN A 21 -1.28 6.57 4.88
CA GLN A 21 -0.53 6.85 6.10
C GLN A 21 -0.82 8.26 6.64
N LYS A 22 -0.89 9.28 5.77
CA LYS A 22 -1.27 10.64 6.16
C LYS A 22 -2.66 10.75 6.76
N LEU A 23 -3.59 9.89 6.33
CA LEU A 23 -4.94 9.79 6.89
C LEU A 23 -5.01 8.96 8.19
N GLY A 24 -3.88 8.47 8.70
CA GLY A 24 -3.79 7.74 9.97
C GLY A 24 -4.00 6.23 9.87
N TYR A 25 -4.00 5.66 8.66
CA TYR A 25 -4.06 4.21 8.47
C TYR A 25 -2.70 3.55 8.71
N GLN A 26 -2.74 2.33 9.23
CA GLN A 26 -1.57 1.45 9.21
C GLN A 26 -1.55 0.75 7.86
N VAL A 27 -0.53 1.04 7.04
CA VAL A 27 -0.45 0.59 5.65
C VAL A 27 0.71 -0.40 5.48
N VAL A 28 0.43 -1.52 4.83
CA VAL A 28 1.43 -2.46 4.29
C VAL A 28 1.32 -2.40 2.78
N VAL A 29 2.44 -2.21 2.09
CA VAL A 29 2.49 -2.16 0.62
C VAL A 29 3.22 -3.38 0.09
N THR A 30 2.76 -3.90 -1.04
CA THR A 30 3.37 -5.01 -1.75
C THR A 30 3.23 -4.80 -3.25
N GLU A 31 4.18 -5.34 -4.03
CA GLU A 31 4.23 -5.18 -5.48
C GLU A 31 3.27 -6.14 -6.20
N ASN A 32 2.87 -7.24 -5.55
CA ASN A 32 2.05 -8.26 -6.19
C ASN A 32 1.31 -9.12 -5.15
N GLY A 33 0.34 -9.91 -5.63
CA GLY A 33 -0.48 -10.77 -4.78
C GLY A 33 0.24 -11.97 -4.14
N LYS A 34 1.45 -12.33 -4.60
CA LYS A 34 2.23 -13.42 -3.96
C LYS A 34 2.89 -12.94 -2.67
N ASP A 35 3.29 -11.68 -2.64
CA ASP A 35 3.93 -11.03 -1.51
C ASP A 35 2.90 -10.42 -0.53
N ALA A 36 1.60 -10.71 -0.73
CA ALA A 36 0.47 -10.18 0.05
C ALA A 36 0.01 -11.09 1.21
N TRP A 37 0.76 -12.15 1.51
CA TRP A 37 0.36 -13.24 2.42
C TRP A 37 0.94 -13.11 3.84
#